data_AF-A0A1V6P577-F1
#
_entry.id   AF-A0A1V6P577-F1
#
_cell.length_a   1.000
_cell.length_b   1.000
_cell.length_c   1.000
_cell.angle_alpha   90.00
_cell.angle_beta   90.00
_cell.angle_gamma   90.00
#
_symmetry.space_group_name_H-M   'P 1'
#
loop_
_entity.id
_entity.type
_entity.pdbx_description
1 polymer ?
#
loop_
_entity_poly.entity_id
_entity_poly.type
_entity_poly.pdbx_seq_one_letter_code
_entity_poly.pdbx_strand_id
1 'polypeptide(L)'
;MDQKAFGTNYGLTAKVPKDTFNLTKGTPKEHVADNGSGAVIHREFCQNCGSFILEYGDAAKDHFRYICIGSLDEPEALPPKGEFFCKARASWMPEIPNVFHKQAVNE
;
A
#
# COMPACT_ATOMS: atom_id res chain seq x y z
N MET A 1 -4.78 7.77 7.31
CA MET A 1 -4.72 6.65 8.28
C MET A 1 -3.59 5.68 7.95
N ASP A 2 -3.10 5.70 6.71
CA ASP A 2 -2.08 4.76 6.21
C ASP A 2 -0.74 4.85 6.94
N GLN A 3 -0.29 6.03 7.37
CA GLN A 3 0.96 6.18 8.13
C GLN A 3 1.08 5.23 9.33
N LYS A 4 -0.04 5.00 10.06
CA LYS A 4 -0.06 4.07 11.19
C LYS A 4 0.05 2.61 10.76
N ALA A 5 -0.51 2.26 9.61
CA ALA A 5 -0.46 0.90 9.08
C ALA A 5 0.94 0.54 8.57
N PHE A 6 1.63 1.48 7.91
CA PHE A 6 2.99 1.29 7.42
C PHE A 6 4.06 1.52 8.50
N GLY A 7 3.72 2.23 9.59
CA GLY A 7 4.69 2.61 10.62
C GLY A 7 5.68 3.69 10.19
N THR A 8 5.42 4.35 9.06
CA THR A 8 6.27 5.36 8.42
C THR A 8 5.43 6.55 7.95
N ASN A 9 6.08 7.59 7.42
CA ASN A 9 5.42 8.81 6.93
C ASN A 9 4.69 8.65 5.58
N TYR A 10 4.89 7.53 4.87
CA TYR A 10 4.19 7.13 3.65
C TYR A 10 4.22 5.60 3.47
N GLY A 11 3.25 5.06 2.74
CA GLY A 11 3.29 3.67 2.27
C GLY A 11 3.89 3.57 0.88
N LEU A 12 4.80 2.62 0.67
CA LEU A 12 5.33 2.31 -0.65
C LEU A 12 4.75 0.99 -1.14
N THR A 13 3.85 1.06 -2.12
CA THR A 13 3.15 -0.11 -2.66
C THR A 13 3.21 -0.21 -4.18
N ALA A 14 3.20 -1.43 -4.70
CA ALA A 14 2.93 -1.71 -6.10
C ALA A 14 1.48 -2.19 -6.28
N LYS A 15 0.75 -1.53 -7.16
CA LYS A 15 -0.57 -1.98 -7.61
C LYS A 15 -0.40 -3.08 -8.66
N VAL A 16 -0.93 -4.26 -8.38
CA VAL A 16 -0.93 -5.41 -9.30
C VAL A 16 -2.35 -5.94 -9.50
N PRO A 17 -2.71 -6.48 -10.68
CA PRO A 17 -3.96 -7.23 -10.84
C PRO A 17 -4.03 -8.40 -9.85
N LYS A 18 -5.20 -8.62 -9.24
CA LYS A 18 -5.42 -9.70 -8.26
C LYS A 18 -4.93 -11.05 -8.78
N ASP A 19 -5.25 -11.37 -10.03
CA ASP A 19 -4.96 -12.67 -10.64
C ASP A 19 -3.46 -12.89 -10.96
N THR A 20 -2.64 -11.84 -10.86
CA THR A 20 -1.18 -11.94 -11.03
C THR A 20 -0.44 -12.17 -9.72
N PHE A 21 -1.12 -11.98 -8.58
CA PHE A 21 -0.55 -12.24 -7.26
C PHE A 21 -0.88 -13.68 -6.83
N ASN A 22 0.14 -14.45 -6.50
CA ASN A 22 -0.03 -15.79 -5.96
C ASN A 22 0.74 -15.95 -4.65
N LEU A 23 0.03 -16.26 -3.57
CA LEU A 23 0.65 -16.60 -2.31
C LEU A 23 1.11 -18.06 -2.36
N THR A 24 2.42 -18.27 -2.38
CA THR A 24 3.02 -19.60 -2.54
C THR A 24 3.14 -20.37 -1.22
N LYS A 25 3.22 -19.67 -0.09
CA LYS A 25 3.39 -20.28 1.24
C LYS A 25 2.85 -19.39 2.35
N GLY A 26 2.36 -20.05 3.42
CA GLY A 26 1.89 -19.40 4.64
C GLY A 26 0.44 -18.95 4.52
N THR A 27 -0.09 -18.45 5.64
CA THR A 27 -1.43 -17.87 5.72
C THR A 27 -1.32 -16.51 6.41
N PRO A 28 -1.49 -15.40 5.68
CA PRO A 28 -1.48 -14.07 6.27
C PRO A 28 -2.62 -13.92 7.27
N LYS A 29 -2.39 -13.10 8.29
CA LYS A 29 -3.45 -12.59 9.15
C LYS A 29 -4.06 -11.36 8.49
N GLU A 30 -5.39 -11.32 8.40
CA GLU A 30 -6.11 -10.17 7.86
C GLU A 30 -6.61 -9.24 8.98
N HIS A 31 -6.53 -7.94 8.73
CA HIS A 31 -7.21 -6.90 9.50
C HIS A 31 -8.06 -6.05 8.55
N VAL A 32 -9.36 -5.96 8.85
CA VAL A 32 -10.35 -5.22 8.06
C VAL A 32 -10.89 -4.07 8.89
N ALA A 33 -10.75 -2.84 8.40
CA ALA A 33 -11.22 -1.65 9.11
C ALA A 33 -11.51 -0.48 8.15
N ASP A 34 -12.35 0.45 8.60
CA ASP A 34 -12.52 1.76 7.96
C ASP A 34 -11.20 2.56 8.05
N ASN A 35 -10.78 3.16 6.94
CA ASN A 35 -9.62 4.05 6.88
C ASN A 35 -9.89 5.49 7.37
N GLY A 36 -11.02 5.72 8.04
CA GLY A 36 -11.45 7.00 8.57
C GLY A 36 -12.20 7.88 7.57
N SER A 37 -12.38 7.43 6.33
CA SER A 37 -13.17 8.13 5.30
C SER A 37 -14.41 7.34 4.87
N GLY A 38 -14.79 6.28 5.59
CA GLY A 38 -15.88 5.39 5.21
C GLY A 38 -15.46 4.27 4.26
N ALA A 39 -14.18 4.21 3.86
CA ALA A 39 -13.69 3.17 2.96
C ALA A 39 -13.09 2.02 3.77
N VAL A 40 -13.65 0.82 3.57
CA VAL A 40 -13.14 -0.40 4.21
C VAL A 40 -11.88 -0.87 3.49
N ILE A 41 -10.80 -1.02 4.25
CA ILE A 41 -9.50 -1.49 3.77
C ILE A 41 -9.19 -2.83 4.44
N HIS A 42 -8.79 -3.78 3.61
CA HIS A 42 -8.24 -5.07 4.00
C HIS A 42 -6.72 -4.97 4.00
N ARG A 43 -6.10 -5.45 5.08
CA ARG A 43 -4.65 -5.48 5.23
C ARG A 43 -4.19 -6.85 5.65
N GLU A 44 -3.24 -7.41 4.92
CA GLU A 44 -2.69 -8.74 5.16
C GLU A 44 -1.25 -8.65 5.65
N PHE A 45 -0.97 -9.31 6.77
CA PHE A 45 0.33 -9.31 7.44
C PHE A 45 0.81 -10.73 7.70
N CYS A 46 2.13 -10.92 7.79
CA CYS A 46 2.69 -12.18 8.27
C CYS A 46 2.25 -12.40 9.72
N GLN A 47 1.60 -13.54 9.99
CA GLN A 47 1.13 -13.88 11.34
C GLN A 47 2.26 -13.97 12.38
N ASN A 48 3.48 -14.30 11.94
CA ASN A 48 4.59 -14.61 12.84
C ASN A 48 5.45 -13.38 13.19
N CYS A 49 5.77 -12.54 12.20
CA CYS A 49 6.63 -11.36 12.39
C CYS A 49 5.90 -10.02 12.25
N GLY A 50 4.63 -10.02 11.84
CA GLY A 50 3.84 -8.80 11.67
C GLY A 50 4.17 -7.98 10.42
N SER A 51 5.10 -8.44 9.56
CA SER A 51 5.46 -7.75 8.33
C SER A 51 4.23 -7.53 7.45
N PHE A 52 4.07 -6.30 6.96
CA PHE A 52 2.97 -5.91 6.09
C PHE A 52 3.22 -6.42 4.67
N ILE A 53 2.29 -7.22 4.14
CA ILE A 53 2.43 -7.87 2.84
C ILE A 53 1.67 -7.07 1.78
N LEU A 54 0.38 -6.84 2.00
CA LEU A 54 -0.46 -6.14 1.03
C LEU A 54 -1.69 -5.52 1.64
N GLU A 55 -2.28 -4.56 0.93
CA GLU A 55 -3.61 -4.04 1.23
C GLU A 55 -4.48 -3.92 -0.02
N TYR A 56 -5.79 -3.77 0.20
CA TYR A 56 -6.76 -3.44 -0.84
C TYR A 56 -8.02 -2.86 -0.21
N GLY A 57 -8.65 -1.92 -0.91
CA GLY A 57 -9.98 -1.43 -0.54
C GLY A 57 -11.08 -2.35 -1.02
N ASP A 58 -12.21 -2.36 -0.33
CA ASP A 58 -13.37 -3.21 -0.63
C ASP A 58 -13.89 -2.98 -2.07
N ALA A 59 -13.84 -1.73 -2.55
CA ALA A 59 -14.20 -1.36 -3.93
C ALA A 59 -13.24 -1.92 -5.02
N ALA A 60 -12.02 -2.32 -4.65
CA ALA A 60 -11.00 -2.84 -5.58
C ALA A 60 -10.67 -4.32 -5.33
N LYS A 61 -11.33 -4.98 -4.36
CA LYS A 61 -10.97 -6.31 -3.86
C LYS A 61 -10.98 -7.40 -4.92
N ASP A 62 -11.79 -7.24 -5.95
CA ASP A 62 -11.93 -8.22 -7.03
C ASP A 62 -10.96 -7.97 -8.19
N HIS A 63 -10.23 -6.86 -8.19
CA HIS A 63 -9.42 -6.44 -9.32
C HIS A 63 -7.94 -6.25 -8.98
N PHE A 64 -7.62 -5.72 -7.80
CA PHE A 64 -6.26 -5.27 -7.50
C PHE A 64 -5.77 -5.66 -6.10
N ARG A 65 -4.45 -5.76 -5.98
CA ARG A 65 -3.71 -5.82 -4.71
C ARG A 65 -2.64 -4.74 -4.70
N TYR A 66 -2.39 -4.15 -3.54
CA TYR A 66 -1.32 -3.17 -3.34
C TYR A 66 -0.25 -3.82 -2.47
N ILE A 67 0.79 -4.35 -3.10
CA ILE A 67 1.87 -5.11 -2.44
C ILE A 67 2.85 -4.13 -1.82
N CYS A 68 3.19 -4.32 -0.54
CA CYS A 68 4.19 -3.52 0.15
C CYS A 68 5.58 -3.84 -0.42
N ILE A 69 6.22 -2.86 -1.08
CA ILE A 69 7.49 -3.09 -1.80
C ILE A 69 8.60 -3.56 -0.87
N GLY A 70 8.66 -3.05 0.36
CA GLY A 70 9.65 -3.46 1.36
C GLY A 70 9.53 -4.92 1.83
N SER A 71 8.47 -5.64 1.42
CA SER A 71 8.33 -7.08 1.68
C SER A 71 8.91 -7.98 0.57
N LEU A 72 9.38 -7.40 -0.53
CA LEU A 72 9.97 -8.12 -1.65
C LEU A 72 11.47 -8.31 -1.47
N ASP A 73 12.02 -9.39 -2.02
CA ASP A 73 13.46 -9.64 -2.03
C ASP A 73 14.24 -8.63 -2.89
N GLU A 74 13.61 -8.12 -3.96
CA GLU A 74 14.18 -7.14 -4.89
C GLU A 74 13.30 -5.86 -4.96
N PRO A 75 13.32 -5.01 -3.93
CA PRO A 75 12.44 -3.83 -3.86
C PRO A 75 12.75 -2.78 -4.93
N GLU A 76 14.00 -2.69 -5.40
CA GLU A 76 14.42 -1.72 -6.43
C GLU A 76 13.88 -2.03 -7.83
N ALA A 77 13.35 -3.24 -8.06
CA ALA A 77 12.76 -3.62 -9.34
C ALA A 77 11.48 -2.83 -9.66
N LEU A 78 10.86 -2.18 -8.66
CA LEU A 78 9.60 -1.46 -8.77
C LEU A 78 9.73 -0.01 -8.28
N PRO A 79 10.46 0.85 -9.02
CA PRO A 79 10.58 2.25 -8.63
C PRO A 79 9.21 2.96 -8.67
N PRO A 80 8.98 3.95 -7.78
CA PRO A 80 7.74 4.72 -7.76
C PRO A 80 7.44 5.36 -9.11
N LYS A 81 6.18 5.31 -9.52
CA LYS A 81 5.69 5.98 -10.75
C LYS A 81 4.83 7.21 -10.45
N GLY A 82 4.49 7.42 -9.17
CA GLY A 82 3.73 8.57 -8.72
C GLY A 82 3.43 8.49 -7.23
N GLU A 83 3.04 9.63 -6.68
CA GLU A 83 2.69 9.81 -5.28
C GLU A 83 1.22 10.23 -5.18
N PHE A 84 0.49 9.60 -4.28
CA PHE A 84 -0.92 9.90 -4.00
C PHE A 84 -1.04 10.50 -2.60
N PHE A 85 -2.10 11.28 -2.38
CA PHE A 85 -2.38 11.94 -1.10
C PHE A 85 -1.29 12.91 -0.63
N CYS A 86 -0.63 13.61 -1.57
CA CYS A 86 0.50 14.49 -1.29
C CYS A 86 0.18 15.63 -0.30
N LYS A 87 -1.10 16.00 -0.13
CA LYS A 87 -1.55 16.96 0.90
C LYS A 87 -1.23 16.51 2.33
N ALA A 88 -1.03 15.21 2.54
CA ALA A 88 -0.67 14.62 3.83
C ALA A 88 0.84 14.34 3.96
N ARG A 89 1.65 14.76 2.99
CA ARG A 89 3.11 14.63 3.03
C ARG A 89 3.66 15.35 4.26
N ALA A 90 4.58 14.70 4.96
CA ALA A 90 5.32 15.35 6.01
C ALA A 90 6.12 16.54 5.44
N SER A 91 6.08 17.70 6.10
CA SER A 91 6.67 18.95 5.59
C SER A 91 8.17 18.89 5.33
N TRP A 92 8.87 17.99 6.02
CA TRP A 92 10.31 17.78 5.87
C TRP A 92 10.68 16.76 4.78
N MET A 93 9.70 16.05 4.20
CA MET A 93 9.97 15.03 3.20
C MET A 93 9.97 15.65 1.80
N PRO A 94 11.02 15.44 0.99
CA PRO A 94 11.02 15.91 -0.40
C PRO A 94 10.02 15.13 -1.27
N GLU A 95 9.76 15.66 -2.46
CA GLU A 95 9.03 14.96 -3.52
C GLU A 95 9.97 14.03 -4.30
N ILE A 96 9.40 12.96 -4.87
CA ILE A 96 10.16 12.12 -5.79
C ILE A 96 10.23 12.85 -7.14
N PRO A 97 11.43 13.10 -7.71
CA PRO A 97 11.53 13.83 -8.96
C PRO A 97 10.97 13.00 -10.13
N ASN A 98 10.40 13.69 -11.13
CA ASN A 98 9.96 13.11 -12.40
C ASN A 98 8.83 12.05 -12.31
N VAL A 99 7.99 12.11 -11.27
CA VAL A 99 6.77 11.32 -11.17
C VAL A 99 5.54 12.21 -11.02
N PHE A 100 4.34 11.66 -11.18
CA PHE A 100 3.13 12.45 -10.96
C PHE A 100 2.82 12.57 -9.46
N HIS A 101 2.29 13.71 -9.04
CA HIS A 101 1.88 13.97 -7.64
C HIS A 101 0.40 14.32 -7.59
N LYS A 102 -0.42 13.48 -6.95
CA LYS A 102 -1.85 13.73 -6.71
C LYS A 102 -2.08 14.13 -5.26
N GLN A 103 -2.85 15.19 -5.02
CA GLN A 103 -3.23 15.62 -3.67
C GLN A 103 -4.37 14.76 -3.11
N ALA A 104 -5.24 14.23 -3.97
CA ALA A 104 -6.31 13.30 -3.63
C ALA A 104 -6.60 12.27 -4.75
N VAL A 105 -7.41 11.24 -4.46
CA VAL A 105 -7.75 10.16 -5.42
C VAL A 105 -8.51 10.66 -6.65
N ASN A 106 -9.34 11.69 -6.48
CA ASN A 106 -10.28 12.18 -7.49
C ASN A 106 -9.74 13.35 -8.34
N GLU A 107 -8.43 13.61 -8.27
CA GLU A 107 -7.73 14.58 -9.11
C GLU A 107 -7.13 13.96 -10.37
#